data_AF-A0A7R9LH94-F1
#
_entry.id   AF-A0A7R9LH94-F1
#
_cell.length_a   1.000
_cell.length_b   1.000
_cell.length_c   1.000
_cell.angle_alpha   90.00
_cell.angle_beta   90.00
_cell.angle_gamma   90.00
#
_symmetry.space_group_name_H-M   'P 1'
#
loop_
_entity.id
_entity.type
_entity.pdbx_description
1 polymer ?
#
loop_
_entity_poly.entity_id
_entity_poly.type
_entity_poly.pdbx_seq_one_letter_code
_entity_poly.pdbx_strand_id
1 'polypeptide(L)'
;MSSLNQSNNGSNGIKWMSSSTLSLINRIFDTILLVSVLSYQNWTLSYYLTSFNGHNSLWYFLFFADFLLAFVFISGAVLGCRHYRRVNVLKRSTTLNPSSDDNGLQTNESNDKKRVNKLRVCNITIPRVLGSLPLLWICWLLYTALLSTKIFVLNLQNITLELYKSSVTQDSRGEAEPHTIRLCLALMTLVFILWVDIHRNPKNKRSLDCIKELDTITVIEIFDSIDLLDLLLPDSPREMSSGLQHSQWVTVVVLMLSAINLMLPTTGLYRLSKSDFASHKLNLRMNILHDSLRILLVNLPYLLLRLAFWKPKETELSLAVVSDENNSRNNGIDD
;
A
#
# COMPACT_ATOMS: atom_id res chain seq x y z
N MET A 1 63.20 18.36 -13.66
CA MET A 1 61.90 17.98 -14.25
C MET A 1 61.11 17.22 -13.20
N SER A 2 60.48 17.95 -12.29
CA SER A 2 59.74 17.37 -11.16
C SER A 2 58.91 18.47 -10.50
N SER A 3 57.85 18.90 -11.16
CA SER A 3 56.79 19.70 -10.56
C SER A 3 55.61 19.75 -11.52
N LEU A 4 54.44 19.33 -11.01
CA LEU A 4 53.06 19.56 -11.49
C LEU A 4 52.25 18.26 -11.45
N ASN A 5 51.83 17.84 -10.26
CA ASN A 5 50.65 16.99 -10.13
C ASN A 5 49.98 17.16 -8.76
N GLN A 6 49.51 18.37 -8.45
CA GLN A 6 48.67 18.65 -7.29
C GLN A 6 47.73 19.80 -7.64
N SER A 7 46.50 19.51 -8.08
CA SER A 7 45.31 20.36 -7.88
C SER A 7 44.07 19.76 -8.56
N ASN A 8 43.55 18.61 -8.07
CA ASN A 8 42.21 18.18 -8.51
C ASN A 8 41.35 17.45 -7.44
N ASN A 9 41.81 17.42 -6.18
CA ASN A 9 41.07 16.72 -5.11
C ASN A 9 40.03 17.59 -4.37
N GLY A 10 39.98 18.91 -4.62
CA GLY A 10 39.06 19.82 -3.90
C GLY A 10 37.60 19.82 -4.41
N SER A 11 37.37 19.56 -5.70
CA SER A 11 36.03 19.70 -6.32
C SER A 11 35.08 18.54 -5.97
N ASN A 12 35.62 17.35 -5.74
CA ASN A 12 34.80 16.16 -5.48
C ASN A 12 34.09 16.25 -4.12
N GLY A 13 34.72 16.80 -3.08
CA GLY A 13 34.16 16.86 -1.72
C GLY A 13 32.82 17.61 -1.62
N ILE A 14 32.66 18.70 -2.37
CA ILE A 14 31.46 19.56 -2.34
C ILE A 14 30.25 18.85 -2.98
N LYS A 15 30.48 18.08 -4.06
CA LYS A 15 29.41 17.34 -4.77
C LYS A 15 28.82 16.20 -3.93
N TRP A 16 29.64 15.55 -3.09
CA TRP A 16 29.19 14.45 -2.22
C TRP A 16 28.39 14.91 -0.99
N MET A 17 28.68 16.09 -0.44
CA MET A 17 27.90 16.66 0.66
C MET A 17 26.49 17.07 0.22
N SER A 18 26.36 17.68 -0.96
CA SER A 18 25.07 18.09 -1.53
C SER A 18 24.11 16.91 -1.79
N SER A 19 24.62 15.78 -2.30
CA SER A 19 23.78 14.59 -2.57
C SER A 19 23.20 13.96 -1.29
N SER A 20 23.96 14.00 -0.19
CA SER A 20 23.53 13.39 1.07
C SER A 20 22.42 14.20 1.75
N THR A 21 22.53 15.53 1.74
CA THR A 21 21.51 16.43 2.32
C THR A 21 20.22 16.40 1.53
N LEU A 22 20.28 16.43 0.19
CA LEU A 22 19.09 16.34 -0.66
C LEU A 22 18.31 15.05 -0.43
N SER A 23 19.00 13.91 -0.32
CA SER A 23 18.35 12.62 -0.06
C SER A 23 17.64 12.55 1.29
N LEU A 24 18.08 13.34 2.27
CA LEU A 24 17.47 13.42 3.59
C LEU A 24 16.25 14.35 3.57
N ILE A 25 16.35 15.47 2.86
CA ILE A 25 15.23 16.40 2.66
C ILE A 25 14.07 15.69 1.96
N ASN A 26 14.33 14.95 0.88
CA ASN A 26 13.29 14.20 0.17
C ASN A 26 12.58 13.21 1.10
N ARG A 27 13.33 12.43 1.90
CA ARG A 27 12.71 11.50 2.86
C ARG A 27 11.84 12.19 3.91
N ILE A 28 12.26 13.35 4.39
CA ILE A 28 11.45 14.14 5.35
C ILE A 28 10.17 14.60 4.65
N PHE A 29 10.28 15.11 3.43
CA PHE A 29 9.14 15.51 2.62
C PHE A 29 8.17 14.34 2.38
N ASP A 30 8.68 13.18 1.95
CA ASP A 30 7.88 11.96 1.72
C ASP A 30 7.19 11.49 3.01
N THR A 31 7.87 11.62 4.16
CA THR A 31 7.30 11.28 5.47
C THR A 31 6.16 12.24 5.85
N ILE A 32 6.34 13.55 5.65
CA ILE A 32 5.30 14.56 5.92
C ILE A 32 4.10 14.33 4.99
N LEU A 33 4.35 14.08 3.71
CA LEU A 33 3.32 13.82 2.72
C LEU A 33 2.56 12.53 3.06
N LEU A 34 3.27 11.46 3.42
CA LEU A 34 2.68 10.19 3.86
C LEU A 34 1.76 10.38 5.07
N VAL A 35 2.24 11.07 6.11
CA VAL A 35 1.44 11.32 7.32
C VAL A 35 0.23 12.18 7.01
N SER A 36 0.37 13.18 6.12
CA SER A 36 -0.74 14.04 5.68
C SER A 36 -1.82 13.24 4.95
N VAL A 37 -1.42 12.42 3.96
CA VAL A 37 -2.34 11.56 3.20
C VAL A 37 -3.03 10.55 4.12
N LEU A 38 -2.27 9.89 5.00
CA LEU A 38 -2.81 8.92 5.95
C LEU A 38 -3.79 9.58 6.93
N SER A 39 -3.48 10.78 7.41
CA SER A 39 -4.37 11.53 8.31
C SER A 39 -5.65 11.95 7.59
N TYR A 40 -5.56 12.45 6.37
CA TYR A 40 -6.73 12.82 5.56
C TYR A 40 -7.64 11.62 5.27
N GLN A 41 -7.05 10.49 4.83
CA GLN A 41 -7.78 9.26 4.55
C GLN A 41 -8.48 8.73 5.81
N ASN A 42 -7.76 8.65 6.93
CA ASN A 42 -8.32 8.15 8.18
C ASN A 42 -9.38 9.08 8.77
N TRP A 43 -9.14 10.39 8.74
CA TRP A 43 -10.12 11.39 9.16
C TRP A 43 -11.41 11.24 8.38
N THR A 44 -11.32 11.19 7.06
CA THR A 44 -12.48 11.11 6.18
C THR A 44 -13.33 9.88 6.46
N LEU A 45 -12.72 8.70 6.55
CA LEU A 45 -13.44 7.46 6.88
C LEU A 45 -14.04 7.49 8.29
N SER A 46 -13.30 8.00 9.28
CA SER A 46 -13.79 8.11 10.66
C SER A 46 -14.91 9.15 10.81
N TYR A 47 -14.88 10.22 10.01
CA TYR A 47 -15.95 11.21 9.92
C TYR A 47 -17.25 10.57 9.41
N TYR A 48 -17.19 9.82 8.30
CA TYR A 48 -18.36 9.07 7.78
C TYR A 48 -18.91 8.06 8.79
N LEU A 49 -18.03 7.37 9.50
CA LEU A 49 -18.45 6.42 10.53
C LEU A 49 -19.17 7.09 11.70
N THR A 50 -18.71 8.26 12.11
CA THR A 50 -19.23 8.99 13.27
C THR A 50 -20.53 9.74 12.95
N SER A 51 -20.65 10.29 11.73
CA SER A 51 -21.84 11.05 11.32
C SER A 51 -23.09 10.18 11.24
N PHE A 52 -22.98 8.92 10.82
CA PHE A 52 -24.12 8.01 10.67
C PHE A 52 -24.50 7.23 11.94
N ASN A 53 -23.52 6.90 12.79
CA ASN A 53 -23.75 5.95 13.91
C ASN A 53 -23.70 6.61 15.30
N GLY A 54 -24.27 7.80 15.45
CA GLY A 54 -24.16 8.65 16.66
C GLY A 54 -24.02 7.93 18.02
N HIS A 55 -23.23 8.53 18.92
CA HIS A 55 -22.99 8.16 20.33
C HIS A 55 -22.31 6.80 20.65
N ASN A 56 -22.10 5.90 19.69
CA ASN A 56 -21.38 4.66 19.99
C ASN A 56 -19.90 4.93 20.32
N SER A 57 -19.46 4.47 21.51
CA SER A 57 -18.09 4.69 22.01
C SER A 57 -17.02 3.99 21.15
N LEU A 58 -17.39 2.92 20.44
CA LEU A 58 -16.50 2.13 19.59
C LEU A 58 -15.81 2.97 18.50
N TRP A 59 -16.50 3.97 17.95
CA TRP A 59 -15.95 4.82 16.88
C TRP A 59 -14.79 5.70 17.36
N TYR A 60 -14.83 6.14 18.61
CA TYR A 60 -13.72 6.88 19.20
C TYR A 60 -12.49 5.98 19.40
N PHE A 61 -12.67 4.67 19.66
CA PHE A 61 -11.54 3.74 19.71
C PHE A 61 -10.89 3.55 18.33
N LEU A 62 -11.69 3.46 17.26
CA LEU A 62 -11.14 3.40 15.89
C LEU A 62 -10.41 4.68 15.50
N PHE A 63 -10.95 5.84 15.88
CA PHE A 63 -10.27 7.12 15.69
C PHE A 63 -8.95 7.21 16.48
N PHE A 64 -8.93 6.70 17.72
CA PHE A 64 -7.70 6.62 18.50
C PHE A 64 -6.67 5.67 17.87
N ALA A 65 -7.12 4.55 17.31
CA ALA A 65 -6.25 3.62 16.58
C ALA A 65 -5.57 4.28 15.37
N ASP A 66 -6.23 5.23 14.70
CA ASP A 66 -5.62 5.98 13.59
C ASP A 66 -4.44 6.84 14.03
N PHE A 67 -4.54 7.50 15.19
CA PHE A 67 -3.43 8.27 15.73
C PHE A 67 -2.25 7.36 16.10
N LEU A 68 -2.53 6.24 16.76
CA LEU A 68 -1.51 5.25 17.07
C LEU A 68 -0.83 4.74 15.79
N LEU A 69 -1.61 4.50 14.74
CA LEU A 69 -1.08 4.08 13.45
C LEU A 69 -0.16 5.15 12.86
N ALA A 70 -0.55 6.42 12.87
CA ALA A 70 0.32 7.51 12.41
C ALA A 70 1.65 7.56 13.18
N PHE A 71 1.63 7.39 14.51
CA PHE A 71 2.84 7.29 15.32
C PHE A 71 3.71 6.09 14.95
N VAL A 72 3.10 4.96 14.61
CA VAL A 72 3.79 3.74 14.17
C VAL A 72 4.48 3.97 12.81
N PHE A 73 3.84 4.65 11.86
CA PHE A 73 4.46 5.07 10.59
C PHE A 73 5.63 6.02 10.79
N ILE A 74 5.46 7.08 11.60
CA ILE A 74 6.53 8.04 11.92
C ILE A 74 7.71 7.32 12.56
N SER A 75 7.44 6.42 13.51
CA SER A 75 8.46 5.63 14.20
C SER A 75 9.22 4.73 13.22
N GLY A 76 8.51 4.05 12.32
CA GLY A 76 9.11 3.22 11.28
C GLY A 76 9.96 4.02 10.29
N ALA A 77 9.51 5.19 9.86
CA ALA A 77 10.27 6.10 8.99
C ALA A 77 11.56 6.59 9.67
N VAL A 78 11.48 7.05 10.93
CA VAL A 78 12.65 7.49 11.71
C VAL A 78 13.62 6.35 11.92
N LEU A 79 13.15 5.15 12.26
CA LEU A 79 13.99 3.98 12.47
C LEU A 79 14.65 3.51 11.16
N GLY A 80 13.93 3.57 10.03
CA GLY A 80 14.47 3.36 8.70
C GLY A 80 15.61 4.32 8.37
N CYS A 81 15.39 5.61 8.57
CA CYS A 81 16.41 6.65 8.39
C CYS A 81 17.65 6.42 9.27
N ARG A 82 17.47 6.09 10.56
CA ARG A 82 18.57 5.80 11.48
C ARG A 82 19.34 4.54 11.07
N HIS A 83 18.64 3.51 10.61
CA HIS A 83 19.24 2.28 10.11
C HIS A 83 20.16 2.58 8.92
N TYR A 84 19.67 3.28 7.90
CA TYR A 84 20.48 3.63 6.73
C TYR A 84 21.66 4.54 7.04
N ARG A 85 21.49 5.48 7.98
CA ARG A 85 22.59 6.34 8.42
C ARG A 85 23.73 5.51 9.03
N ARG A 86 23.42 4.53 9.88
CA ARG A 86 24.43 3.63 10.49
C ARG A 86 25.15 2.79 9.44
N VAL A 87 24.41 2.19 8.52
CA VAL A 87 24.99 1.37 7.43
C VAL A 87 25.95 2.19 6.56
N ASN A 88 25.60 3.44 6.26
CA ASN A 88 26.45 4.33 5.47
C ASN A 88 27.74 4.74 6.19
N VAL A 89 27.68 4.98 7.51
CA VAL A 89 28.87 5.31 8.31
C VAL A 89 29.83 4.12 8.35
N LEU A 90 29.32 2.91 8.57
CA LEU A 90 30.16 1.71 8.64
C LEU A 90 30.88 1.42 7.32
N LYS A 91 30.18 1.60 6.18
CA LYS A 91 30.79 1.45 4.85
C LYS A 91 31.96 2.41 4.66
N ARG A 92 31.81 3.68 5.09
CA ARG A 92 32.89 4.69 4.99
C ARG A 92 34.12 4.33 5.83
N SER A 93 33.93 3.83 7.05
CA SER A 93 35.04 3.39 7.90
C SER A 93 35.85 2.24 7.28
N THR A 94 35.17 1.34 6.56
CA THR A 94 35.84 0.21 5.89
C THR A 94 36.65 0.66 4.67
N THR A 95 36.19 1.69 3.93
CA THR A 95 36.87 2.15 2.71
C THR A 95 38.09 3.02 2.97
N LEU A 96 38.20 3.64 4.16
CA LEU A 96 39.28 4.57 4.50
C LEU A 96 40.54 3.89 5.09
N ASN A 97 40.45 2.61 5.47
CA ASN A 97 41.61 1.81 5.89
C ASN A 97 41.86 0.60 4.96
N PRO A 98 42.09 0.78 3.64
CA PRO A 98 42.40 -0.33 2.75
C PRO A 98 43.87 -0.81 2.85
N SER A 99 44.68 -0.20 3.72
CA SER A 99 46.14 -0.37 3.75
C SER A 99 46.64 -0.82 5.11
N SER A 100 46.76 -2.13 5.32
CA SER A 100 47.76 -2.77 6.20
C SER A 100 47.72 -4.28 5.94
N ASP A 101 48.63 -4.71 5.08
CA ASP A 101 49.28 -6.02 4.99
C ASP A 101 48.39 -7.27 5.12
N ASP A 102 47.97 -7.70 3.94
CA ASP A 102 47.87 -9.08 3.48
C ASP A 102 49.03 -9.92 4.04
N ASN A 103 48.80 -10.65 5.15
CA ASN A 103 49.37 -11.96 5.47
C ASN A 103 48.94 -12.41 6.87
N GLY A 104 47.79 -13.08 6.94
CA GLY A 104 47.53 -14.09 7.97
C GLY A 104 46.79 -13.65 9.24
N LEU A 105 45.45 -13.47 9.15
CA LEU A 105 44.53 -13.94 10.19
C LEU A 105 43.05 -13.89 9.73
N GLN A 106 42.60 -14.89 8.97
CA GLN A 106 41.21 -15.02 8.50
C GLN A 106 40.17 -15.34 9.60
N THR A 107 40.54 -15.43 10.87
CA THR A 107 39.65 -15.95 11.93
C THR A 107 38.83 -14.88 12.67
N ASN A 108 39.21 -13.60 12.65
CA ASN A 108 38.56 -12.57 13.49
C ASN A 108 37.48 -11.71 12.81
N GLU A 109 37.41 -11.70 11.46
CA GLU A 109 36.38 -10.94 10.73
C GLU A 109 34.94 -11.46 10.97
N SER A 110 34.83 -12.73 11.41
CA SER A 110 33.54 -13.36 11.72
C SER A 110 32.89 -12.81 13.00
N ASN A 111 33.69 -12.31 13.95
CA ASN A 111 33.22 -11.82 15.25
C ASN A 111 32.74 -10.35 15.20
N ASP A 112 33.34 -9.51 14.36
CA ASP A 112 32.88 -8.13 14.19
C ASP A 112 31.61 -8.02 13.34
N LYS A 113 31.45 -8.85 12.31
CA LYS A 113 30.16 -9.01 11.60
C LYS A 113 29.05 -9.49 12.54
N LYS A 114 29.39 -10.21 13.61
CA LYS A 114 28.45 -10.66 14.66
C LYS A 114 27.99 -9.53 15.60
N ARG A 115 28.82 -8.50 15.87
CA ARG A 115 28.49 -7.40 16.80
C ARG A 115 27.63 -6.29 16.17
N VAL A 116 27.78 -6.00 14.88
CA VAL A 116 27.01 -4.95 14.17
C VAL A 116 25.52 -5.32 14.04
N ASN A 117 25.18 -6.60 14.09
CA ASN A 117 23.83 -7.09 13.78
C ASN A 117 22.89 -7.23 14.98
N LYS A 118 23.21 -6.63 16.14
CA LYS A 118 22.28 -6.52 17.27
C LYS A 118 21.68 -5.11 17.27
N LEU A 119 20.69 -4.89 16.41
CA LEU A 119 19.87 -3.67 16.43
C LEU A 119 19.13 -3.61 17.77
N ARG A 120 19.66 -2.83 18.72
CA ARG A 120 18.93 -2.39 19.91
C ARG A 120 18.06 -1.21 19.51
N VAL A 121 16.74 -1.42 19.49
CA VAL A 121 15.74 -0.35 19.38
C VAL A 121 15.13 -0.21 20.78
N CYS A 122 15.28 0.95 21.42
CA CYS A 122 14.75 1.22 22.77
C CYS A 122 15.09 0.11 23.79
N ASN A 123 16.35 -0.33 23.86
CA ASN A 123 16.82 -1.44 24.70
C ASN A 123 16.19 -2.83 24.43
N ILE A 124 15.21 -2.94 23.53
CA ILE A 124 14.58 -4.19 23.14
C ILE A 124 15.42 -4.84 22.03
N THR A 125 15.74 -6.12 22.20
CA THR A 125 16.41 -6.92 21.17
C THR A 125 15.36 -7.53 20.26
N ILE A 126 15.24 -6.97 19.05
CA ILE A 126 14.33 -7.51 18.04
C ILE A 126 14.89 -8.85 17.52
N PRO A 127 14.08 -9.92 17.46
CA PRO A 127 14.53 -11.20 16.92
C PRO A 127 14.91 -11.05 15.44
N ARG A 128 16.03 -11.68 15.03
CA ARG A 128 16.48 -11.67 13.62
C ARG A 128 15.48 -12.28 12.64
N VAL A 129 14.53 -13.07 13.14
CA VAL A 129 13.49 -13.74 12.34
C VAL A 129 12.57 -12.72 11.64
N LEU A 130 12.45 -11.50 12.18
CA LEU A 130 11.53 -10.48 11.64
C LEU A 130 12.15 -9.62 10.50
N GLY A 131 13.42 -9.82 10.15
CA GLY A 131 14.12 -9.06 9.11
C GLY A 131 14.92 -7.86 9.63
N SER A 132 15.57 -7.12 8.74
CA SER A 132 16.39 -5.95 9.10
C SER A 132 15.54 -4.72 9.45
N LEU A 133 14.33 -4.64 8.88
CA LEU A 133 13.38 -3.54 9.06
C LEU A 133 11.97 -4.12 9.28
N PRO A 134 11.68 -4.66 10.47
CA PRO A 134 10.41 -5.34 10.72
C PRO A 134 9.20 -4.40 10.71
N LEU A 135 9.42 -3.13 11.05
CA LEU A 135 8.35 -2.12 11.06
C LEU A 135 7.77 -1.88 9.68
N LEU A 136 8.54 -2.08 8.61
CA LEU A 136 8.06 -1.86 7.24
C LEU A 136 6.78 -2.66 6.95
N TRP A 137 6.80 -3.97 7.24
CA TRP A 137 5.67 -4.85 6.98
C TRP A 137 4.63 -4.80 8.10
N ILE A 138 5.04 -4.59 9.36
CA ILE A 138 4.11 -4.46 10.49
C ILE A 138 3.22 -3.22 10.35
N CYS A 139 3.77 -2.07 9.97
CA CYS A 139 3.00 -0.85 9.75
C CYS A 139 1.95 -1.04 8.66
N TRP A 140 2.35 -1.66 7.52
CA TRP A 140 1.44 -1.93 6.42
C TRP A 140 0.33 -2.92 6.79
N LEU A 141 0.67 -3.99 7.51
CA LEU A 141 -0.31 -4.96 7.99
C LEU A 141 -1.33 -4.31 8.94
N LEU A 142 -0.87 -3.49 9.88
CA LEU A 142 -1.75 -2.79 10.82
C LEU A 142 -2.64 -1.78 10.09
N TYR A 143 -2.07 -1.05 9.12
CA TYR A 143 -2.82 -0.11 8.28
C TYR A 143 -3.92 -0.78 7.49
N THR A 144 -3.58 -1.83 6.74
CA THR A 144 -4.55 -2.57 5.92
C THR A 144 -5.62 -3.23 6.79
N ALA A 145 -5.27 -3.81 7.94
CA ALA A 145 -6.25 -4.36 8.87
C ALA A 145 -7.24 -3.31 9.40
N LEU A 146 -6.77 -2.14 9.82
CA LEU A 146 -7.62 -1.05 10.31
C LEU A 146 -8.50 -0.48 9.20
N LEU A 147 -7.92 -0.25 8.02
CA LEU A 147 -8.62 0.28 6.86
C LEU A 147 -9.69 -0.70 6.37
N SER A 148 -9.37 -1.98 6.22
CA SER A 148 -10.34 -3.03 5.87
C SER A 148 -11.45 -3.14 6.91
N THR A 149 -11.15 -3.02 8.20
CA THR A 149 -12.17 -3.03 9.26
C THR A 149 -13.16 -1.86 9.09
N LYS A 150 -12.66 -0.65 8.80
CA LYS A 150 -13.53 0.52 8.54
C LYS A 150 -14.39 0.33 7.31
N ILE A 151 -13.81 -0.13 6.20
CA ILE A 151 -14.55 -0.39 4.96
C ILE A 151 -15.61 -1.47 5.19
N PHE A 152 -15.28 -2.52 5.94
CA PHE A 152 -16.19 -3.60 6.29
C PHE A 152 -17.39 -3.08 7.10
N VAL A 153 -17.13 -2.26 8.12
CA VAL A 153 -18.17 -1.66 8.95
C VAL A 153 -19.06 -0.70 8.14
N LEU A 154 -18.47 0.17 7.32
CA LEU A 154 -19.22 1.10 6.46
C LEU A 154 -20.21 0.37 5.55
N ASN A 155 -19.78 -0.75 4.96
CA ASN A 155 -20.62 -1.54 4.07
C ASN A 155 -21.65 -2.39 4.83
N LEU A 156 -21.29 -3.01 5.97
CA LEU A 156 -22.23 -3.81 6.76
C LEU A 156 -23.39 -2.98 7.32
N GLN A 157 -23.13 -1.73 7.68
CA GLN A 157 -24.15 -0.83 8.20
C GLN A 157 -24.99 -0.18 7.09
N ASN A 158 -24.78 -0.55 5.82
CA ASN A 158 -25.42 0.06 4.66
C ASN A 158 -25.25 1.59 4.59
N ILE A 159 -24.23 2.16 5.24
CA ILE A 159 -23.98 3.60 5.27
C ILE A 159 -23.70 4.11 3.85
N THR A 160 -22.98 3.31 3.05
CA THR A 160 -22.76 3.57 1.62
C THR A 160 -24.06 3.80 0.86
N LEU A 161 -25.10 3.05 1.19
CA LEU A 161 -26.40 3.11 0.52
C LEU A 161 -27.22 4.30 1.02
N GLU A 162 -27.13 4.64 2.31
CA GLU A 162 -27.77 5.83 2.86
C GLU A 162 -27.12 7.13 2.35
N LEU A 163 -25.80 7.15 2.24
CA LEU A 163 -25.03 8.22 1.59
C LEU A 163 -25.52 8.45 0.15
N TYR A 164 -25.66 7.36 -0.60
CA TYR A 164 -26.14 7.42 -1.97
C TYR A 164 -27.56 8.00 -2.06
N LYS A 165 -28.51 7.47 -1.27
CA LYS A 165 -29.88 7.99 -1.23
C LYS A 165 -29.91 9.48 -0.91
N SER A 166 -29.14 9.89 0.10
CA SER A 166 -29.07 11.29 0.54
C SER A 166 -28.55 12.21 -0.56
N SER A 167 -27.53 11.76 -1.32
CA SER A 167 -26.99 12.52 -2.46
C SER A 167 -27.98 12.71 -3.61
N VAL A 168 -28.84 11.71 -3.88
CA VAL A 168 -29.84 11.80 -4.96
C VAL A 168 -31.03 12.68 -4.57
N THR A 169 -31.37 12.77 -3.29
CA THR A 169 -32.53 13.57 -2.82
C THR A 169 -32.23 15.04 -2.51
N GLN A 170 -30.97 15.45 -2.42
CA GLN A 170 -30.61 16.76 -1.86
C GLN A 170 -29.84 17.64 -2.86
N ASP A 171 -30.58 18.39 -3.68
CA ASP A 171 -30.05 19.30 -4.72
C ASP A 171 -29.28 20.55 -4.20
N SER A 172 -29.10 20.76 -2.88
CA SER A 172 -28.57 22.06 -2.42
C SER A 172 -27.82 22.11 -1.08
N ARG A 173 -27.42 21.00 -0.45
CA ARG A 173 -26.59 21.07 0.77
C ARG A 173 -25.61 19.90 0.81
N GLY A 174 -24.35 20.23 0.53
CA GLY A 174 -23.36 19.27 0.09
C GLY A 174 -22.69 18.40 1.16
N GLU A 175 -21.68 17.69 0.65
CA GLU A 175 -20.45 17.22 1.30
C GLU A 175 -20.32 15.75 1.67
N ALA A 176 -21.23 14.87 1.26
CA ALA A 176 -21.09 13.43 1.47
C ALA A 176 -21.19 12.63 0.17
N GLU A 177 -20.29 12.92 -0.77
CA GLU A 177 -20.30 12.34 -2.11
C GLU A 177 -19.63 10.96 -2.13
N PRO A 178 -20.23 9.91 -2.74
CA PRO A 178 -19.65 8.57 -2.89
C PRO A 178 -18.23 8.56 -3.47
N HIS A 179 -17.92 9.59 -4.28
CA HIS A 179 -16.59 9.84 -4.83
C HIS A 179 -15.50 10.03 -3.76
N THR A 180 -15.86 10.48 -2.56
CA THR A 180 -14.91 10.64 -1.45
C THR A 180 -14.40 9.29 -0.93
N ILE A 181 -15.27 8.28 -0.87
CA ILE A 181 -14.87 6.92 -0.46
C ILE A 181 -13.95 6.33 -1.53
N ARG A 182 -14.29 6.49 -2.82
CA ARG A 182 -13.42 6.09 -3.95
C ARG A 182 -12.05 6.76 -3.88
N LEU A 183 -12.01 8.06 -3.59
CA LEU A 183 -10.77 8.80 -3.40
C LEU A 183 -9.97 8.23 -2.23
N CYS A 184 -10.60 7.95 -1.10
CA CYS A 184 -9.93 7.32 0.05
C CYS A 184 -9.33 5.96 -0.32
N LEU A 185 -10.03 5.15 -1.11
CA LEU A 185 -9.50 3.87 -1.60
C LEU A 185 -8.29 4.09 -2.53
N ALA A 186 -8.37 5.03 -3.47
CA ALA A 186 -7.26 5.38 -4.36
C ALA A 186 -6.02 5.93 -3.63
N LEU A 187 -6.22 6.69 -2.55
CA LEU A 187 -5.12 7.21 -1.72
C LEU A 187 -4.30 6.09 -1.05
N MET A 188 -4.85 4.89 -0.90
CA MET A 188 -4.11 3.74 -0.36
C MET A 188 -2.88 3.39 -1.23
N THR A 189 -3.02 3.46 -2.55
CA THR A 189 -1.92 3.27 -3.50
C THR A 189 -0.81 4.28 -3.24
N LEU A 190 -1.18 5.55 -3.00
CA LEU A 190 -0.23 6.62 -2.71
C LEU A 190 0.47 6.40 -1.35
N VAL A 191 -0.27 5.96 -0.33
CA VAL A 191 0.29 5.59 1.00
C VAL A 191 1.33 4.48 0.84
N PHE A 192 1.05 3.45 0.03
CA PHE A 192 1.99 2.36 -0.21
C PHE A 192 3.28 2.85 -0.87
N ILE A 193 3.17 3.56 -1.99
CA ILE A 193 4.32 4.06 -2.77
C ILE A 193 5.20 4.94 -1.89
N LEU A 194 4.60 5.91 -1.18
CA LEU A 194 5.34 6.81 -0.28
C LEU A 194 6.02 6.04 0.86
N TRP A 195 5.33 5.04 1.44
CA TRP A 195 5.90 4.23 2.50
C TRP A 195 7.13 3.45 2.03
N VAL A 196 7.07 2.82 0.86
CA VAL A 196 8.18 2.07 0.30
C VAL A 196 9.35 3.00 -0.10
N ASP A 197 9.06 4.17 -0.68
CA ASP A 197 10.10 5.10 -1.15
C ASP A 197 10.91 5.70 0.02
N ILE A 198 10.29 5.96 1.18
CA ILE A 198 10.99 6.37 2.41
C ILE A 198 12.07 5.35 2.80
N HIS A 199 11.81 4.06 2.57
CA HIS A 199 12.72 2.96 2.89
C HIS A 199 13.66 2.59 1.75
N ARG A 200 13.63 3.29 0.61
CA ARG A 200 14.49 3.03 -0.53
C ARG A 200 15.96 3.34 -0.24
N ASN A 201 16.88 2.49 -0.71
CA ASN A 201 18.32 2.76 -0.65
C ASN A 201 18.84 3.15 -2.05
N PRO A 202 19.20 4.42 -2.31
CA PRO A 202 19.60 4.86 -3.64
C PRO A 202 20.93 4.26 -4.12
N LYS A 203 21.70 3.60 -3.26
CA LYS A 203 23.06 3.12 -3.59
C LYS A 203 23.12 1.70 -4.12
N ASN A 204 22.07 0.90 -3.98
CA ASN A 204 22.07 -0.51 -4.40
C ASN A 204 21.10 -0.70 -5.58
N LYS A 205 21.63 -0.81 -6.80
CA LYS A 205 20.81 -0.99 -8.01
C LYS A 205 19.86 -2.20 -7.92
N ARG A 206 20.31 -3.33 -7.37
CA ARG A 206 19.44 -4.52 -7.19
C ARG A 206 18.29 -4.28 -6.22
N SER A 207 18.55 -3.55 -5.14
CA SER A 207 17.50 -3.12 -4.21
C SER A 207 16.47 -2.24 -4.91
N LEU A 208 16.91 -1.35 -5.79
CA LEU A 208 16.03 -0.45 -6.52
C LEU A 208 15.14 -1.21 -7.48
N ASP A 209 15.70 -2.15 -8.25
CA ASP A 209 14.93 -2.95 -9.20
C ASP A 209 13.90 -3.83 -8.46
N CYS A 210 14.30 -4.47 -7.35
CA CYS A 210 13.39 -5.27 -6.53
C CYS A 210 12.28 -4.43 -5.87
N ILE A 211 12.59 -3.21 -5.42
CA ILE A 211 11.58 -2.29 -4.87
C ILE A 211 10.59 -1.89 -5.97
N LYS A 212 11.07 -1.50 -7.15
CA LYS A 212 10.20 -1.11 -8.28
C LYS A 212 9.29 -2.24 -8.74
N GLU A 213 9.82 -3.47 -8.77
CA GLU A 213 9.03 -4.66 -9.09
C GLU A 213 7.93 -4.87 -8.05
N LEU A 214 8.28 -4.81 -6.76
CA LEU A 214 7.31 -4.93 -5.66
C LEU A 214 6.24 -3.83 -5.72
N ASP A 215 6.66 -2.59 -6.03
CA ASP A 215 5.78 -1.43 -6.14
C ASP A 215 4.78 -1.62 -7.28
N THR A 216 5.26 -1.96 -8.48
CA THR A 216 4.41 -2.20 -9.65
C THR A 216 3.40 -3.32 -9.39
N ILE A 217 3.83 -4.43 -8.79
CA ILE A 217 2.96 -5.56 -8.46
C ILE A 217 1.90 -5.15 -7.43
N THR A 218 2.30 -4.46 -6.38
CA THR A 218 1.40 -4.05 -5.30
C THR A 218 0.37 -3.03 -5.78
N VAL A 219 0.78 -2.06 -6.59
CA VAL A 219 -0.12 -1.06 -7.15
C VAL A 219 -1.24 -1.74 -7.92
N ILE A 220 -0.92 -2.73 -8.76
CA ILE A 220 -1.93 -3.52 -9.50
C ILE A 220 -2.87 -4.25 -8.54
N GLU A 221 -2.35 -4.90 -7.50
CA GLU A 221 -3.16 -5.61 -6.50
C GLU A 221 -4.10 -4.69 -5.72
N ILE A 222 -3.62 -3.48 -5.36
CA ILE A 222 -4.44 -2.46 -4.72
C ILE A 222 -5.54 -2.00 -5.69
N PHE A 223 -5.22 -1.70 -6.95
CA PHE A 223 -6.21 -1.32 -7.95
C PHE A 223 -7.28 -2.40 -8.17
N ASP A 224 -6.91 -3.67 -8.25
CA ASP A 224 -7.88 -4.76 -8.34
C ASP A 224 -8.80 -4.77 -7.11
N SER A 225 -8.27 -4.50 -5.90
CA SER A 225 -9.08 -4.37 -4.68
C SER A 225 -10.02 -3.16 -4.73
N ILE A 226 -9.56 -2.04 -5.27
CA ILE A 226 -10.37 -0.84 -5.45
C ILE A 226 -11.53 -1.14 -6.40
N ASP A 227 -11.26 -1.72 -7.57
CA ASP A 227 -12.29 -2.09 -8.55
C ASP A 227 -13.34 -3.03 -7.94
N LEU A 228 -12.89 -3.99 -7.13
CA LEU A 228 -13.78 -4.95 -6.48
C LEU A 228 -14.62 -4.30 -5.37
N LEU A 229 -14.05 -3.36 -4.62
CA LEU A 229 -14.79 -2.57 -3.63
C LEU A 229 -15.74 -1.58 -4.31
N ASP A 230 -15.39 -1.08 -5.50
CA ASP A 230 -16.22 -0.16 -6.27
C ASP A 230 -17.51 -0.83 -6.74
N LEU A 231 -17.48 -2.15 -7.00
CA LEU A 231 -18.68 -2.94 -7.27
C LEU A 231 -19.70 -2.94 -6.11
N LEU A 232 -19.27 -2.64 -4.89
CA LEU A 232 -20.17 -2.49 -3.73
C LEU A 232 -20.74 -1.06 -3.63
N LEU A 233 -20.19 -0.11 -4.36
CA LEU A 233 -20.66 1.27 -4.39
C LEU A 233 -21.75 1.40 -5.47
N PRO A 234 -22.94 1.92 -5.14
CA PRO A 234 -24.01 2.08 -6.11
C PRO A 234 -23.67 3.15 -7.17
N ASP A 235 -23.68 2.77 -8.45
CA ASP A 235 -23.39 3.66 -9.58
C ASP A 235 -24.63 4.44 -10.08
N SER A 236 -25.85 3.91 -9.90
CA SER A 236 -27.06 4.59 -10.35
C SER A 236 -28.31 4.25 -9.52
N PRO A 237 -29.34 5.13 -9.51
CA PRO A 237 -30.57 4.88 -8.77
C PRO A 237 -31.42 3.78 -9.43
N ARG A 238 -31.17 3.48 -10.72
CA ARG A 238 -31.90 2.46 -11.50
C ARG A 238 -31.38 1.04 -11.26
N GLU A 239 -30.12 0.87 -10.90
CA GLU A 239 -29.58 -0.45 -10.48
C GLU A 239 -30.02 -0.83 -9.05
N MET A 240 -30.64 0.12 -8.35
CA MET A 240 -31.19 -0.06 -7.01
C MET A 240 -32.56 -0.76 -7.00
N SER A 241 -33.29 -0.74 -8.12
CA SER A 241 -34.61 -1.36 -8.27
C SER A 241 -34.58 -2.73 -8.95
N SER A 242 -33.50 -3.10 -9.63
CA SER A 242 -33.39 -4.33 -10.41
C SER A 242 -32.95 -5.54 -9.58
N GLY A 243 -33.40 -5.72 -8.33
CA GLY A 243 -33.28 -6.98 -7.55
C GLY A 243 -31.86 -7.54 -7.33
N LEU A 244 -30.84 -6.89 -7.89
CA LEU A 244 -29.43 -7.23 -7.84
C LEU A 244 -28.76 -6.48 -6.69
N GLN A 245 -29.56 -6.03 -5.72
CA GLN A 245 -29.12 -5.80 -4.35
C GLN A 245 -28.70 -7.15 -3.79
N HIS A 246 -27.46 -7.47 -4.15
CA HIS A 246 -26.76 -8.71 -4.00
C HIS A 246 -26.97 -9.33 -2.61
N SER A 247 -27.23 -10.63 -2.59
CA SER A 247 -27.23 -11.46 -1.38
C SER A 247 -26.11 -11.02 -0.44
N GLN A 248 -26.43 -10.73 0.83
CA GLN A 248 -25.47 -10.25 1.85
C GLN A 248 -24.16 -11.05 1.85
N TRP A 249 -24.24 -12.33 1.51
CA TRP A 249 -23.12 -13.23 1.34
C TRP A 249 -22.10 -12.77 0.30
N VAL A 250 -22.54 -12.26 -0.85
CA VAL A 250 -21.63 -11.79 -1.89
C VAL A 250 -20.90 -10.53 -1.42
N THR A 251 -21.59 -9.58 -0.78
CA THR A 251 -20.93 -8.41 -0.16
C THR A 251 -19.86 -8.84 0.83
N VAL A 252 -20.16 -9.79 1.71
CA VAL A 252 -19.17 -10.31 2.68
C VAL A 252 -18.00 -10.99 1.96
N VAL A 253 -18.25 -11.79 0.93
CA VAL A 253 -17.19 -12.46 0.15
C VAL A 253 -16.30 -11.45 -0.55
N VAL A 254 -16.89 -10.45 -1.21
CA VAL A 254 -16.19 -9.36 -1.90
C VAL A 254 -15.32 -8.57 -0.91
N LEU A 255 -15.88 -8.19 0.25
CA LEU A 255 -15.13 -7.48 1.29
C LEU A 255 -13.97 -8.31 1.85
N MET A 256 -14.20 -9.60 2.15
CA MET A 256 -13.17 -10.49 2.66
C MET A 256 -12.05 -10.69 1.65
N LEU A 257 -12.41 -10.87 0.39
CA LEU A 257 -11.44 -11.05 -0.70
C LEU A 257 -10.62 -9.79 -0.92
N SER A 258 -11.25 -8.61 -0.93
CA SER A 258 -10.55 -7.32 -0.95
C SER A 258 -9.64 -7.15 0.27
N ALA A 259 -10.08 -7.48 1.49
CA ALA A 259 -9.23 -7.38 2.68
C ALA A 259 -8.00 -8.28 2.60
N ILE A 260 -8.15 -9.51 2.12
CA ILE A 260 -7.03 -10.44 1.89
C ILE A 260 -6.06 -9.89 0.86
N ASN A 261 -6.56 -9.35 -0.25
CA ASN A 261 -5.73 -8.79 -1.31
C ASN A 261 -4.95 -7.56 -0.83
N LEU A 262 -5.58 -6.68 -0.05
CA LEU A 262 -4.92 -5.54 0.57
C LEU A 262 -3.81 -5.93 1.58
N MET A 263 -3.95 -7.08 2.25
CA MET A 263 -2.93 -7.61 3.15
C MET A 263 -1.75 -8.25 2.41
N LEU A 264 -1.91 -8.66 1.15
CA LEU A 264 -0.91 -9.42 0.39
C LEU A 264 0.45 -8.72 0.27
N PRO A 265 0.55 -7.39 0.04
CA PRO A 265 1.82 -6.68 -0.02
C PRO A 265 2.65 -6.80 1.26
N THR A 266 2.04 -7.13 2.41
CA THR A 266 2.75 -7.44 3.66
C THR A 266 3.77 -8.54 3.45
N THR A 267 3.44 -9.57 2.66
CA THR A 267 4.33 -10.71 2.40
C THR A 267 5.52 -10.30 1.54
N GLY A 268 5.30 -9.44 0.54
CA GLY A 268 6.34 -8.82 -0.28
C GLY A 268 7.27 -7.91 0.54
N LEU A 269 6.71 -7.07 1.42
CA LEU A 269 7.48 -6.23 2.34
C LEU A 269 8.26 -7.06 3.37
N TYR A 270 7.68 -8.15 3.87
CA TYR A 270 8.38 -9.09 4.76
C TYR A 270 9.57 -9.73 4.06
N ARG A 271 9.39 -10.17 2.80
CA ARG A 271 10.47 -10.70 1.96
C ARG A 271 11.56 -9.65 1.72
N LEU A 272 11.19 -8.41 1.44
CA LEU A 272 12.13 -7.31 1.25
C LEU A 272 12.95 -7.05 2.53
N SER A 273 12.26 -7.00 3.69
CA SER A 273 12.88 -6.82 5.01
C SER A 273 13.82 -7.97 5.39
N LYS A 274 13.48 -9.21 5.04
CA LYS A 274 14.31 -10.39 5.33
C LYS A 274 15.53 -10.50 4.42
N SER A 275 15.41 -10.08 3.16
CA SER A 275 16.52 -10.12 2.19
C SER A 275 17.58 -9.03 2.40
N ASP A 276 17.37 -8.17 3.40
CA ASP A 276 18.11 -6.93 3.61
C ASP A 276 18.22 -6.13 2.29
N PHE A 277 17.06 -5.92 1.66
CA PHE A 277 16.94 -5.20 0.39
C PHE A 277 17.78 -5.81 -0.74
N ALA A 278 17.60 -7.11 -0.97
CA ALA A 278 18.32 -7.89 -1.99
C ALA A 278 19.86 -7.98 -1.77
N SER A 279 20.34 -7.78 -0.54
CA SER A 279 21.75 -8.02 -0.21
C SER A 279 22.08 -9.52 -0.17
N HIS A 280 21.08 -10.37 0.07
CA HIS A 280 21.21 -11.83 0.06
C HIS A 280 20.30 -12.48 -0.98
N LYS A 281 20.75 -13.61 -1.56
CA LYS A 281 19.93 -14.44 -2.45
C LYS A 281 18.74 -14.95 -1.65
N LEU A 282 17.54 -14.70 -2.16
CA LEU A 282 16.30 -15.17 -1.57
C LEU A 282 16.14 -16.67 -1.76
N ASN A 283 15.53 -17.34 -0.78
CA ASN A 283 15.19 -18.74 -0.88
C ASN A 283 14.06 -18.91 -1.90
N LEU A 284 14.31 -19.68 -2.98
CA LEU A 284 13.35 -19.97 -4.05
C LEU A 284 11.97 -20.41 -3.52
N ARG A 285 11.95 -21.19 -2.43
CA ARG A 285 10.72 -21.67 -1.78
C ARG A 285 9.80 -20.55 -1.31
N MET A 286 10.34 -19.45 -0.80
CA MET A 286 9.53 -18.32 -0.33
C MET A 286 8.90 -17.57 -1.51
N ASN A 287 9.59 -17.50 -2.65
CA ASN A 287 9.03 -16.91 -3.87
C ASN A 287 7.88 -17.77 -4.40
N ILE A 288 8.10 -19.09 -4.53
CA ILE A 288 7.06 -20.01 -5.01
C ILE A 288 5.83 -19.95 -4.11
N LEU A 289 6.00 -19.92 -2.78
CA LEU A 289 4.88 -19.85 -1.85
C LEU A 289 4.12 -18.53 -1.95
N HIS A 290 4.85 -17.41 -2.07
CA HIS A 290 4.25 -16.09 -2.31
C HIS A 290 3.43 -16.07 -3.60
N ASP A 291 4.02 -16.54 -4.71
CA ASP A 291 3.38 -16.50 -6.02
C ASP A 291 2.18 -17.45 -6.09
N SER A 292 2.26 -18.61 -5.43
CA SER A 292 1.15 -19.56 -5.31
C SER A 292 0.00 -18.97 -4.48
N LEU A 293 0.32 -18.35 -3.34
CA LEU A 293 -0.66 -17.71 -2.46
C LEU A 293 -1.41 -16.61 -3.21
N ARG A 294 -0.67 -15.80 -3.97
CA ARG A 294 -1.22 -14.73 -4.81
C ARG A 294 -2.17 -15.27 -5.89
N ILE A 295 -1.73 -16.27 -6.66
CA ILE A 295 -2.58 -16.84 -7.73
C ILE A 295 -3.85 -17.46 -7.15
N LEU A 296 -3.73 -18.21 -6.06
CA LEU A 296 -4.83 -19.00 -5.51
C LEU A 296 -5.82 -18.19 -4.66
N LEU A 297 -5.33 -17.26 -3.83
CA LEU A 297 -6.21 -16.47 -2.94
C LEU A 297 -6.73 -15.20 -3.59
N VAL A 298 -6.03 -14.65 -4.59
CA VAL A 298 -6.41 -13.38 -5.20
C VAL A 298 -6.82 -13.62 -6.64
N ASN A 299 -5.88 -13.89 -7.55
CA ASN A 299 -6.17 -13.83 -8.98
C ASN A 299 -7.31 -14.76 -9.41
N LEU A 300 -7.36 -15.99 -8.88
CA LEU A 300 -8.39 -16.96 -9.24
C LEU A 300 -9.78 -16.56 -8.73
N PRO A 301 -10.00 -16.26 -7.42
CA PRO A 301 -11.28 -15.74 -6.95
C PRO A 301 -11.73 -14.45 -7.65
N TYR A 302 -10.81 -13.51 -7.91
CA TYR A 302 -11.12 -12.27 -8.62
C TYR A 302 -11.58 -12.53 -10.05
N LEU A 303 -10.91 -13.44 -10.76
CA LEU A 303 -11.31 -13.85 -12.10
C LEU A 303 -12.72 -14.49 -12.08
N LEU A 304 -12.98 -15.36 -11.11
CA LEU A 304 -14.29 -16.01 -10.97
C LEU A 304 -15.41 -15.00 -10.69
N LEU A 305 -15.16 -14.02 -9.81
CA LEU A 305 -16.11 -12.94 -9.56
C LEU A 305 -16.35 -12.12 -10.83
N ARG A 306 -15.29 -11.62 -11.48
CA ARG A 306 -15.42 -10.86 -12.74
C ARG A 306 -16.21 -11.66 -13.79
N LEU A 307 -15.96 -12.96 -13.94
CA LEU A 307 -16.71 -13.83 -14.85
C LEU A 307 -18.18 -14.03 -14.43
N ALA A 308 -18.46 -14.13 -13.13
CA ALA A 308 -19.81 -14.25 -12.61
C ALA A 308 -20.63 -12.99 -12.87
N PHE A 309 -20.03 -11.80 -12.68
CA PHE A 309 -20.64 -10.51 -12.98
C PHE A 309 -20.71 -10.19 -14.48
N TRP A 310 -19.92 -10.87 -15.32
CA TRP A 310 -19.88 -10.65 -16.77
C TRP A 310 -21.07 -11.28 -17.53
N LYS A 311 -21.75 -12.30 -16.98
CA LYS A 311 -22.88 -12.96 -17.65
C LYS A 311 -24.19 -12.17 -17.48
N PRO A 312 -25.00 -11.96 -18.54
CA PRO A 312 -24.92 -10.70 -19.28
C PRO A 312 -26.18 -9.81 -19.20
N LYS A 313 -25.94 -8.49 -19.24
CA LYS A 313 -26.87 -7.41 -19.66
C LYS A 313 -27.34 -7.54 -21.13
N GLU A 314 -26.86 -8.52 -21.88
CA GLU A 314 -27.17 -8.71 -23.31
C GLU A 314 -28.62 -9.14 -23.56
N THR A 315 -29.29 -9.76 -22.59
CA THR A 315 -30.70 -10.18 -22.76
C THR A 315 -31.64 -8.97 -22.90
N GLU A 316 -31.33 -7.84 -22.26
CA GLU A 316 -32.16 -6.63 -22.33
C GLU A 316 -31.92 -5.82 -23.62
N LEU A 317 -30.71 -5.83 -24.18
CA LEU A 317 -30.43 -5.15 -25.45
C LEU A 317 -31.08 -5.86 -26.64
N SER A 318 -31.10 -7.21 -26.65
CA SER A 318 -31.82 -7.96 -27.68
C SER A 318 -33.34 -7.82 -27.60
N LEU A 319 -33.91 -7.63 -26.40
CA LEU A 319 -35.35 -7.40 -26.22
C LEU A 319 -35.76 -5.96 -26.54
N ALA A 320 -34.93 -4.96 -26.20
CA ALA A 320 -35.20 -3.56 -26.52
C ALA A 320 -35.15 -3.29 -28.03
N VAL A 321 -34.16 -3.85 -28.75
CA VAL A 321 -34.09 -3.69 -30.22
C VAL A 321 -35.25 -4.40 -30.91
N VAL A 322 -35.65 -5.60 -30.46
CA VAL A 322 -36.81 -6.30 -31.04
C VAL A 322 -38.14 -5.59 -30.73
N SER A 323 -38.27 -4.94 -29.56
CA SER A 323 -39.48 -4.21 -29.21
C SER A 323 -39.63 -2.89 -29.98
N ASP A 324 -38.52 -2.18 -30.26
CA ASP A 324 -38.54 -0.97 -31.09
C ASP A 324 -38.80 -1.28 -32.58
N GLU A 325 -38.31 -2.42 -33.10
CA GLU A 325 -38.61 -2.86 -34.47
C GLU A 325 -40.08 -3.25 -34.67
N ASN A 326 -40.72 -3.85 -33.66
CA ASN A 326 -42.16 -4.16 -33.71
C ASN A 326 -43.04 -2.91 -33.59
N ASN A 327 -42.63 -1.91 -32.80
CA ASN A 327 -43.39 -0.67 -32.66
C ASN A 327 -43.31 0.21 -33.91
N SER A 328 -42.18 0.17 -34.64
CA SER A 328 -42.02 0.90 -35.91
C SER A 328 -42.72 0.20 -37.09
N ARG A 329 -42.89 -1.13 -37.08
CA ARG A 329 -43.71 -1.86 -38.08
C ARG A 329 -45.21 -1.62 -37.97
N ASN A 330 -45.75 -1.44 -36.76
CA ASN A 330 -47.19 -1.23 -36.56
C ASN A 330 -47.67 0.17 -36.93
N ASN A 331 -46.79 1.17 -36.99
CA ASN A 331 -47.17 2.55 -37.33
C ASN A 331 -47.10 2.87 -38.84
N GLY A 332 -46.88 1.87 -39.70
CA GLY A 332 -46.70 2.06 -41.15
C GLY A 332 -47.75 1.40 -42.05
N ILE A 333 -48.89 0.95 -41.51
CA ILE A 333 -49.94 0.24 -42.28
C ILE A 333 -51.23 1.07 -42.48
N ASP A 334 -51.32 2.27 -41.90
CA ASP A 334 -52.55 3.09 -41.92
C ASP A 334 -52.54 4.29 -42.89
N ASP A 335 -51.72 4.29 -43.94
CA ASP A 335 -51.76 5.32 -45.01
C ASP A 335 -52.07 4.77 -46.41
#